data_AF-A0A5Q0THQ4-F1
#
_entry.id   AF-A0A5Q0THQ4-F1
#
_cell.length_a   1.000
_cell.length_b   1.000
_cell.length_c   1.000
_cell.angle_alpha   90.00
_cell.angle_beta   90.00
_cell.angle_gamma   90.00
#
_symmetry.space_group_name_H-M   'P 1'
#
loop_
_entity.id
_entity.type
_entity.pdbx_description
1 polymer ?
#
loop_
_entity_poly.entity_id
_entity_poly.type
_entity_poly.pdbx_seq_one_letter_code
_entity_poly.pdbx_strand_id
1 'polypeptide(L)'
;MVMQQKVMQKMKRQMSQSNALQWFSVFMLLITSLTFSQVSVAKNIPAFATVNQTHLRSDEVFNFKVAYMGTASRDDFDASVLGQNFTMGNVQYGTSRYSINGDTTIRTEWNVSLATSKVGEVVIPSFTINGAKTQPITLHISKDPTAPKQDDLIEFQDSISKHTLYPKEMATLRSRLVVKADPRGLQNTKLIPPSGDGLTITPIGEPKQYQSVVNGKQATIVDQNYQVTATTSGKHTLNPPRLTASLIDVSRATGARRIVPVNVHSGPIALNVLEKPASFSGVWLPTQSLELRQGWQNGNGDMIDVSSGKVDAKVGQPITRILALVVKDVSAESLPDIKIDYPKSIRVYAEKPKFGQDKQGNTVMTLKQVLMPKKSGTITLPAVNVPWWNSQTSQAETAKAEGLTLTSTVDENAPAQTATPAATPATTQASTTPSPAATTDNNTAATPAVISAGYWPYLTALFAALWIITLILLLKKNKQAPISSTQAKQPSLQATDNDLAHILQHQDGAKIHSEISQWLAKHPSLSDELTQQIKAELSTLMAAFYSKNRQDYDSKALLNLIKQAEKEVKKKGHQNKDEMPPL
;
A
#
# COMPACT_ATOMS: atom_id res chain seq x y z
N MET A 1 48.50 58.28 102.26
CA MET A 1 48.16 58.42 100.81
C MET A 1 48.57 57.22 99.94
N VAL A 2 49.36 56.25 100.42
CA VAL A 2 49.84 55.09 99.61
C VAL A 2 48.90 53.87 99.63
N MET A 3 47.95 53.80 100.58
CA MET A 3 47.07 52.64 100.76
C MET A 3 45.81 52.66 99.88
N GLN A 4 45.39 53.85 99.40
CA GLN A 4 44.21 54.03 98.52
C GLN A 4 44.53 53.71 97.04
N GLN A 5 45.79 53.86 96.60
CA GLN A 5 46.17 53.54 95.21
C GLN A 5 46.28 52.04 94.92
N LYS A 6 46.66 51.22 95.91
CA LYS A 6 46.80 49.76 95.73
C LYS A 6 45.46 49.02 95.62
N VAL A 7 44.38 49.54 96.21
CA VAL A 7 43.04 48.95 96.12
C VAL A 7 42.39 49.25 94.77
N MET A 8 42.56 50.47 94.23
CA MET A 8 42.06 50.82 92.89
C MET A 8 42.78 50.08 91.76
N GLN A 9 44.09 49.78 91.87
CA GLN A 9 44.80 49.01 90.85
C GLN A 9 44.40 47.52 90.81
N LYS A 10 44.00 46.94 91.96
CA LYS A 10 43.57 45.52 92.01
C LYS A 10 42.15 45.34 91.45
N MET A 11 41.25 46.29 91.67
CA MET A 11 39.89 46.30 91.09
C MET A 11 39.90 46.50 89.56
N LYS A 12 40.78 47.35 89.03
CA LYS A 12 40.90 47.57 87.57
C LYS A 12 41.45 46.35 86.82
N ARG A 13 42.28 45.53 87.47
CA ARG A 13 42.83 44.30 86.88
C ARG A 13 41.86 43.12 86.88
N GLN A 14 40.94 43.05 87.87
CA GLN A 14 39.88 42.04 87.88
C GLN A 14 38.74 42.34 86.90
N MET A 15 38.36 43.60 86.69
CA MET A 15 37.34 43.97 85.68
C MET A 15 37.84 43.84 84.23
N SER A 16 39.16 43.88 84.01
CA SER A 16 39.75 43.70 82.66
C SER A 16 39.83 42.24 82.22
N GLN A 17 39.84 41.27 83.14
CA GLN A 17 39.90 39.84 82.80
C GLN A 17 38.52 39.22 82.52
N SER A 18 37.44 39.74 83.11
CA SER A 18 36.09 39.23 82.81
C SER A 18 35.59 39.65 81.42
N ASN A 19 35.94 40.87 80.98
CA ASN A 19 35.56 41.36 79.65
C ASN A 19 36.35 40.66 78.53
N ALA A 20 37.62 40.31 78.75
CA ALA A 20 38.42 39.58 77.77
C ALA A 20 37.88 38.15 77.53
N LEU A 21 37.39 37.48 78.59
CA LEU A 21 36.80 36.14 78.48
C LEU A 21 35.43 36.18 77.78
N GLN A 22 34.62 37.20 78.05
CA GLN A 22 33.34 37.40 77.34
C GLN A 22 33.53 37.71 75.85
N TRP A 23 34.52 38.53 75.50
CA TRP A 23 34.84 38.81 74.09
C TRP A 23 35.40 37.59 73.37
N PHE A 24 36.18 36.74 74.06
CA PHE A 24 36.65 35.48 73.49
C PHE A 24 35.51 34.48 73.29
N SER A 25 34.55 34.39 74.22
CA SER A 25 33.35 33.56 74.06
C SER A 25 32.45 34.05 72.93
N VAL A 26 32.27 35.37 72.76
CA VAL A 26 31.50 35.95 71.64
C VAL A 26 32.22 35.71 70.31
N PHE A 27 33.55 35.84 70.27
CA PHE A 27 34.34 35.57 69.07
C PHE A 27 34.31 34.09 68.68
N MET A 28 34.37 33.18 69.66
CA MET A 28 34.25 31.75 69.40
C MET A 28 32.83 31.39 68.94
N LEU A 29 31.79 32.01 69.51
CA LEU A 29 30.40 31.80 69.10
C LEU A 29 30.15 32.28 67.66
N LEU A 30 30.76 33.41 67.28
CA LEU A 30 30.73 33.96 65.92
C LEU A 30 31.46 33.05 64.91
N ILE A 31 32.59 32.44 65.31
CA ILE A 31 33.33 31.48 64.47
C ILE A 31 32.54 30.18 64.30
N THR A 32 31.91 29.64 65.36
CA THR A 32 31.02 28.47 65.24
C THR A 32 29.77 28.76 64.41
N SER A 33 29.26 30.01 64.45
CA SER A 33 28.15 30.48 63.61
C SER A 33 28.54 30.56 62.13
N LEU A 34 29.77 30.94 61.79
CA LEU A 34 30.25 30.98 60.40
C LEU A 34 30.53 29.57 59.84
N THR A 35 30.91 28.61 60.68
CA THR A 35 31.12 27.21 60.24
C THR A 35 29.83 26.42 60.02
N PHE A 36 28.68 26.92 60.51
CA PHE A 36 27.34 26.38 60.21
C PHE A 36 26.69 27.11 59.02
N SER A 37 27.50 27.49 58.04
CA SER A 37 26.98 27.81 56.70
C SER A 37 26.47 26.50 56.10
N GLN A 38 25.15 26.33 56.05
CA GLN A 38 24.51 25.20 55.38
C GLN A 38 25.08 25.09 53.96
N VAL A 39 25.92 24.09 53.70
CA VAL A 39 26.32 23.73 52.35
C VAL A 39 25.05 23.17 51.71
N SER A 40 24.33 24.03 50.99
CA SER A 40 23.26 23.59 50.10
C SER A 40 23.87 22.66 49.08
N VAL A 41 23.82 21.36 49.35
CA VAL A 41 24.13 20.33 48.36
C VAL A 41 23.07 20.50 47.28
N ALA A 42 23.45 21.15 46.19
CA ALA A 42 22.64 21.18 44.99
C ALA A 42 22.39 19.72 44.61
N LYS A 43 21.17 19.25 44.84
CA LYS A 43 20.74 17.92 44.45
C LYS A 43 20.66 17.96 42.93
N ASN A 44 21.76 17.62 42.25
CA ASN A 44 21.82 17.54 40.80
C ASN A 44 20.75 16.55 40.37
N ILE A 45 19.66 17.07 39.80
CA ILE A 45 18.56 16.24 39.31
C ILE A 45 19.08 15.54 38.05
N PRO A 46 19.28 14.21 38.09
CA PRO A 46 19.94 13.52 36.98
C PRO A 46 19.03 13.42 35.75
N ALA A 47 17.70 13.51 35.91
CA ALA A 47 16.74 13.52 34.82
C ALA A 47 15.63 14.55 35.05
N PHE A 48 15.31 15.36 34.06
CA PHE A 48 14.19 16.29 34.11
C PHE A 48 13.42 16.32 32.79
N ALA A 49 12.16 16.73 32.87
CA ALA A 49 11.29 16.92 31.72
C ALA A 49 10.76 18.34 31.73
N THR A 50 10.65 18.95 30.55
CA THR A 50 10.19 20.33 30.37
C THR A 50 9.29 20.43 29.16
N VAL A 51 8.33 21.35 29.22
CA VAL A 51 7.53 21.79 28.09
C VAL A 51 7.78 23.28 27.84
N ASN A 52 7.61 23.74 26.60
CA ASN A 52 7.71 25.16 26.28
C ASN A 52 6.50 25.98 26.79
N GLN A 53 5.36 25.33 27.04
CA GLN A 53 4.15 25.97 27.60
C GLN A 53 3.25 24.94 28.30
N THR A 54 2.58 25.35 29.38
CA THR A 54 1.67 24.52 30.17
C THR A 54 0.19 24.86 29.99
N HIS A 55 -0.11 26.02 29.41
CA HIS A 55 -1.47 26.42 29.02
C HIS A 55 -1.56 26.41 27.50
N LEU A 56 -2.48 25.60 26.98
CA LEU A 56 -2.57 25.27 25.56
C LEU A 56 -4.02 25.31 25.10
N ARG A 57 -4.23 25.46 23.80
CA ARG A 57 -5.51 25.14 23.17
C ARG A 57 -5.51 23.68 22.68
N SER A 58 -6.69 23.09 22.54
CA SER A 58 -6.85 21.76 21.91
C SER A 58 -6.12 21.70 20.57
N ASP A 59 -5.41 20.59 20.33
CA ASP A 59 -4.67 20.28 19.11
C ASP A 59 -3.49 21.21 18.79
N GLU A 60 -3.17 22.16 19.68
CA GLU A 60 -2.00 23.02 19.58
C GLU A 60 -0.71 22.23 19.83
N VAL A 61 0.31 22.45 18.98
CA VAL A 61 1.59 21.76 19.09
C VAL A 61 2.47 22.43 20.15
N PHE A 62 3.06 21.63 21.01
CA PHE A 62 4.06 22.06 21.99
C PHE A 62 5.28 21.13 21.97
N ASN A 63 6.43 21.66 22.39
CA ASN A 63 7.68 20.90 22.45
C ASN A 63 7.85 20.32 23.86
N PHE A 64 7.91 19.00 23.94
CA PHE A 64 8.26 18.25 25.12
C PHE A 64 9.72 17.79 25.04
N LYS A 65 10.49 18.14 26.05
CA LYS A 65 11.90 17.78 26.18
C LYS A 65 12.10 16.94 27.43
N VAL A 66 12.79 15.81 27.26
CA VAL A 66 13.37 15.02 28.35
C VAL A 66 14.88 15.19 28.28
N ALA A 67 15.52 15.48 29.41
CA ALA A 67 16.97 15.63 29.51
C ALA A 67 17.52 14.79 30.66
N TYR A 68 18.66 14.13 30.42
CA TYR A 68 19.40 13.33 31.38
C TYR A 68 20.86 13.80 31.45
N MET A 69 21.36 14.04 32.67
CA MET A 69 22.75 14.44 32.94
C MET A 69 23.64 13.20 33.00
N GLY A 70 23.86 12.59 31.84
CA GLY A 70 24.75 11.45 31.68
C GLY A 70 24.61 10.84 30.28
N THR A 71 25.32 9.75 30.03
CA THR A 71 25.13 8.96 28.81
C THR A 71 23.89 8.10 28.95
N ALA A 72 23.00 8.18 27.97
CA ALA A 72 21.84 7.30 27.81
C ALA A 72 21.72 6.86 26.35
N SER A 73 21.05 5.75 26.08
CA SER A 73 20.69 5.30 24.74
C SER A 73 19.38 5.93 24.28
N ARG A 74 19.12 6.02 22.96
CA ARG A 74 17.84 6.49 22.43
C ARG A 74 16.64 5.76 23.06
N ASP A 75 16.78 4.46 23.29
CA ASP A 75 15.70 3.59 23.75
C ASP A 75 15.44 3.68 25.27
N ASP A 76 16.28 4.41 26.02
CA ASP A 76 16.08 4.61 27.46
C ASP A 76 14.84 5.49 27.73
N PHE A 77 14.34 6.22 26.73
CA PHE A 77 13.08 6.96 26.78
C PHE A 77 11.98 6.22 26.03
N ASP A 78 11.05 5.60 26.76
CA ASP A 78 9.86 4.98 26.19
C ASP A 78 8.76 6.03 25.92
N ALA A 79 8.72 6.53 24.69
CA ALA A 79 7.70 7.48 24.25
C ALA A 79 6.30 6.84 24.08
N SER A 80 6.18 5.51 24.04
CA SER A 80 4.90 4.84 23.74
C SER A 80 3.80 5.16 24.76
N VAL A 81 4.19 5.41 26.02
CA VAL A 81 3.30 5.81 27.13
C VAL A 81 2.54 7.09 26.83
N LEU A 82 3.11 8.02 26.04
CA LEU A 82 2.46 9.27 25.66
C LEU A 82 1.31 9.07 24.67
N GLY A 83 1.34 8.00 23.87
CA GLY A 83 0.35 7.74 22.81
C GLY A 83 -1.09 7.57 23.30
N GLN A 84 -1.30 7.34 24.60
CA GLN A 84 -2.64 7.23 25.19
C GLN A 84 -3.38 8.57 25.27
N ASN A 85 -2.64 9.66 25.43
CA ASN A 85 -3.20 11.00 25.68
C ASN A 85 -2.75 12.03 24.65
N PHE A 86 -1.70 11.75 23.87
CA PHE A 86 -1.07 12.71 22.97
C PHE A 86 -0.83 12.10 21.58
N THR A 87 -1.06 12.91 20.56
CA THR A 87 -0.54 12.66 19.22
C THR A 87 0.90 13.19 19.16
N MET A 88 1.82 12.37 18.65
CA MET A 88 3.26 12.67 18.69
C MET A 88 3.84 12.84 17.30
N GLY A 89 4.77 13.78 17.16
CA GLY A 89 5.72 13.84 16.06
C GLY A 89 6.90 12.89 16.27
N ASN A 90 7.91 13.01 15.41
CA ASN A 90 9.13 12.21 15.51
C ASN A 90 9.95 12.58 16.77
N VAL A 91 10.47 11.57 17.45
CA VAL A 91 11.39 11.74 18.59
C VAL A 91 12.78 12.08 18.08
N GLN A 92 13.26 13.27 18.42
CA GLN A 92 14.62 13.73 18.12
C GLN A 92 15.53 13.45 19.32
N TYR A 93 16.58 12.66 19.11
CA TYR A 93 17.52 12.25 20.15
C TYR A 93 18.90 12.87 19.88
N GLY A 94 19.55 13.38 20.92
CA GLY A 94 20.89 13.95 20.83
C GLY A 94 21.66 13.83 22.14
N THR A 95 22.99 13.89 22.05
CA THR A 95 23.87 13.95 23.23
C THR A 95 24.88 15.07 23.03
N SER A 96 25.05 15.92 24.03
CA SER A 96 26.06 16.96 24.09
C SER A 96 27.06 16.67 25.21
N ARG A 97 28.32 17.03 24.98
CA ARG A 97 29.42 16.91 25.95
C ARG A 97 30.01 18.29 26.18
N TYR A 98 30.04 18.72 27.42
CA TYR A 98 30.65 19.97 27.86
C TYR A 98 31.81 19.65 28.80
N SER A 99 32.92 20.36 28.68
CA SER A 99 34.04 20.27 29.61
C SER A 99 34.28 21.65 30.19
N ILE A 100 34.16 21.79 31.52
CA ILE A 100 34.38 23.05 32.24
C ILE A 100 35.39 22.74 33.34
N ASN A 101 36.54 23.41 33.35
CA ASN A 101 37.60 23.22 34.34
C ASN A 101 38.08 21.76 34.50
N GLY A 102 38.03 20.96 33.43
CA GLY A 102 38.42 19.54 33.45
C GLY A 102 37.29 18.57 33.81
N ASP A 103 36.18 19.07 34.36
CA ASP A 103 35.00 18.26 34.64
C ASP A 103 34.16 18.09 33.36
N THR A 104 34.06 16.84 32.91
CA THR A 104 33.28 16.49 31.72
C THR A 104 31.84 16.16 32.10
N THR A 105 30.90 16.97 31.62
CA THR A 105 29.45 16.73 31.75
C THR A 105 28.89 16.26 30.42
N ILE A 106 28.16 15.14 30.43
CA ILE A 106 27.40 14.63 29.29
C ILE A 106 25.91 14.92 29.54
N ARG A 107 25.21 15.37 28.50
CA ARG A 107 23.77 15.64 28.53
C ARG A 107 23.11 14.94 27.35
N THR A 108 22.25 13.99 27.63
CA THR A 108 21.41 13.32 26.63
C THR A 108 20.01 13.92 26.64
N GLU A 109 19.45 14.20 25.46
CA GLU A 109 18.12 14.79 25.31
C GLU A 109 17.26 14.08 24.28
N TRP A 110 15.96 14.06 24.55
CA TRP A 110 14.90 13.69 23.63
C TRP A 110 13.95 14.88 23.49
N ASN A 111 13.65 15.27 22.25
CA ASN A 111 12.68 16.32 21.94
C ASN A 111 11.56 15.72 21.11
N VAL A 112 10.31 16.00 21.49
CA VAL A 112 9.11 15.47 20.86
C VAL A 112 8.07 16.58 20.73
N SER A 113 7.54 16.78 19.53
CA SER A 113 6.37 17.63 19.34
C SER A 113 5.12 16.85 19.74
N LEU A 114 4.32 17.38 20.64
CA LEU A 114 3.09 16.77 21.15
C LEU A 114 1.88 17.66 20.87
N ALA A 115 0.72 17.05 20.72
CA ALA A 115 -0.58 17.71 20.73
C ALA A 115 -1.64 16.79 21.39
N THR A 116 -2.71 17.36 21.92
CA THR A 116 -3.83 16.59 22.48
C THR A 116 -5.16 17.23 22.17
N SER A 117 -6.16 16.40 21.88
CA SER A 117 -7.55 16.83 21.68
C SER A 117 -8.38 16.80 22.99
N LYS A 118 -7.77 16.37 24.11
CA LYS A 118 -8.45 16.32 25.42
C LYS A 118 -8.46 17.71 26.04
N VAL A 119 -9.65 18.20 26.41
CA VAL A 119 -9.83 19.47 27.11
C VAL A 119 -9.83 19.23 28.62
N GLY A 120 -9.26 20.16 29.38
CA GLY A 120 -9.12 20.08 30.84
C GLY A 120 -7.68 19.87 31.28
N GLU A 121 -7.48 19.27 32.46
CA GLU A 121 -6.16 18.96 32.98
C GLU A 121 -5.66 17.62 32.42
N VAL A 122 -4.51 17.65 31.75
CA VAL A 122 -3.87 16.47 31.16
C VAL A 122 -2.45 16.35 31.71
N VAL A 123 -2.10 15.17 32.22
CA VAL A 123 -0.80 14.93 32.85
C VAL A 123 0.13 14.18 31.89
N ILE A 124 1.33 14.73 31.69
CA ILE A 124 2.48 14.01 31.15
C ILE A 124 3.07 13.19 32.30
N PRO A 125 3.20 11.85 32.17
CA PRO A 125 3.68 11.00 33.25
C PRO A 125 5.15 11.23 33.59
N SER A 126 5.57 10.71 34.73
CA SER A 126 6.98 10.60 35.09
C SER A 126 7.67 9.53 34.24
N PHE A 127 8.87 9.82 33.73
CA PHE A 127 9.69 8.88 32.97
C PHE A 127 10.90 8.45 33.79
N THR A 128 11.36 7.21 33.59
CA THR A 128 12.56 6.69 34.24
C THR A 128 13.65 6.51 33.19
N ILE A 129 14.76 7.25 33.31
CA ILE A 129 15.94 7.16 32.44
C ILE A 129 17.10 6.67 33.30
N ASN A 130 17.62 5.46 33.04
CA ASN A 130 18.74 4.88 33.80
C ASN A 130 18.58 4.95 35.34
N GLY A 131 17.36 4.69 35.82
CA GLY A 131 16.99 4.72 37.24
C GLY A 131 16.65 6.11 37.80
N ALA A 132 16.94 7.19 37.07
CA ALA A 132 16.54 8.55 37.42
C ALA A 132 15.11 8.84 36.95
N LYS A 133 14.28 9.43 37.81
CA LYS A 133 12.88 9.77 37.47
C LYS A 133 12.70 11.26 37.18
N THR A 134 11.97 11.58 36.11
CA THR A 134 11.49 12.94 35.84
C THR A 134 10.27 13.25 36.71
N GLN A 135 9.95 14.53 36.90
CA GLN A 135 8.67 14.92 37.49
C GLN A 135 7.57 14.87 36.43
N PRO A 136 6.32 14.48 36.80
CA PRO A 136 5.18 14.60 35.92
C PRO A 136 4.85 16.09 35.66
N ILE A 137 4.28 16.40 34.50
CA ILE A 137 3.92 17.77 34.11
C ILE A 137 2.41 17.84 33.88
N THR A 138 1.72 18.72 34.61
CA THR A 138 0.30 19.01 34.39
C THR A 138 0.14 20.10 33.34
N LEU A 139 -0.69 19.85 32.33
CA LEU A 139 -1.06 20.80 31.29
C LEU A 139 -2.53 21.22 31.46
N HIS A 140 -2.82 22.49 31.20
CA HIS A 140 -4.16 23.04 31.19
C HIS A 140 -4.60 23.30 29.75
N ILE A 141 -5.45 22.42 29.21
CA ILE A 141 -5.90 22.46 27.83
C ILE A 141 -7.28 23.11 27.75
N SER A 142 -7.36 24.23 27.05
CA SER A 142 -8.61 24.93 26.77
C SER A 142 -9.20 24.53 25.43
N LYS A 143 -10.53 24.57 25.30
CA LYS A 143 -11.20 24.32 24.03
C LYS A 143 -10.90 25.44 23.04
N ASP A 144 -10.53 25.09 21.82
CA ASP A 144 -10.45 26.05 20.72
C ASP A 144 -11.78 26.07 19.95
N PRO A 145 -12.62 27.12 20.07
CA PRO A 145 -13.88 27.20 19.35
C PRO A 145 -13.69 27.45 17.84
N THR A 146 -12.48 27.81 17.39
CA THR A 146 -12.15 28.12 16.00
C THR A 146 -11.47 26.96 15.27
N ALA A 147 -11.22 25.84 15.95
CA ALA A 147 -10.63 24.66 15.33
C ALA A 147 -11.65 24.01 14.35
N PRO A 148 -11.25 23.72 13.10
CA PRO A 148 -12.10 23.01 12.16
C PRO A 148 -12.41 21.60 12.70
N LYS A 149 -13.63 21.11 12.48
CA LYS A 149 -13.97 19.73 12.82
C LYS A 149 -13.26 18.78 11.85
N GLN A 150 -13.05 17.53 12.27
CA GLN A 150 -12.42 16.51 11.43
C GLN A 150 -13.13 16.37 10.07
N ASP A 151 -14.47 16.34 10.06
CA ASP A 151 -15.29 16.21 8.85
C ASP A 151 -15.22 17.45 7.93
N ASP A 152 -14.84 18.62 8.47
CA ASP A 152 -14.59 19.83 7.68
C ASP A 152 -13.28 19.73 6.89
N LEU A 153 -12.37 18.83 7.30
CA LEU A 153 -11.06 18.63 6.71
C LEU A 153 -11.02 17.40 5.83
N ILE A 154 -11.57 16.28 6.29
CA ILE A 154 -11.51 14.99 5.61
C ILE A 154 -12.81 14.22 5.87
N GLU A 155 -13.45 13.73 4.82
CA GLU A 155 -14.70 12.95 4.93
C GLU A 155 -14.71 11.77 3.96
N PHE A 156 -15.43 10.71 4.32
CA PHE A 156 -15.82 9.64 3.40
C PHE A 156 -17.26 9.87 2.93
N GLN A 157 -17.49 9.69 1.64
CA GLN A 157 -18.79 9.68 1.00
C GLN A 157 -18.99 8.28 0.39
N ASP A 158 -19.58 7.38 1.16
CA ASP A 158 -19.76 5.99 0.76
C ASP A 158 -21.21 5.71 0.36
N SER A 159 -21.40 4.88 -0.68
CA SER A 159 -22.71 4.43 -1.12
C SER A 159 -22.66 2.98 -1.63
N ILE A 160 -23.70 2.21 -1.38
CA ILE A 160 -23.83 0.83 -1.85
C ILE A 160 -24.90 0.76 -2.94
N SER A 161 -24.70 -0.07 -3.97
CA SER A 161 -25.66 -0.20 -5.07
C SER A 161 -26.98 -0.87 -4.66
N LYS A 162 -26.98 -1.68 -3.59
CA LYS A 162 -28.18 -2.32 -3.02
C LYS A 162 -27.95 -2.75 -1.57
N HIS A 163 -29.04 -2.77 -0.80
CA HIS A 163 -29.06 -3.16 0.61
C HIS A 163 -29.64 -4.56 0.85
N THR A 164 -30.41 -5.09 -0.11
CA THR A 164 -30.97 -6.44 -0.05
C THR A 164 -30.29 -7.30 -1.10
N LEU A 165 -29.85 -8.48 -0.69
CA LEU A 165 -29.06 -9.40 -1.49
C LEU A 165 -29.58 -10.83 -1.33
N TYR A 166 -29.19 -11.70 -2.24
CA TYR A 166 -29.23 -13.14 -2.05
C TYR A 166 -27.81 -13.72 -1.94
N PRO A 167 -27.63 -14.96 -1.44
CA PRO A 167 -26.31 -15.58 -1.36
C PRO A 167 -25.71 -15.73 -2.76
N LYS A 168 -24.41 -15.42 -2.91
CA LYS A 168 -23.66 -15.32 -4.18
C LYS A 168 -24.00 -14.11 -5.07
N GLU A 169 -24.93 -13.26 -4.66
CA GLU A 169 -25.20 -12.00 -5.35
C GLU A 169 -24.20 -10.92 -4.91
N MET A 170 -23.93 -9.97 -5.81
CA MET A 170 -22.91 -8.93 -5.60
C MET A 170 -23.51 -7.54 -5.53
N ALA A 171 -23.01 -6.66 -4.67
CA ALA A 171 -23.25 -5.23 -4.69
C ALA A 171 -21.95 -4.47 -4.95
N THR A 172 -22.05 -3.23 -5.42
CA THR A 172 -20.90 -2.34 -5.59
C THR A 172 -20.93 -1.28 -4.49
N LEU A 173 -19.90 -1.25 -3.65
CA LEU A 173 -19.61 -0.15 -2.72
C LEU A 173 -18.77 0.88 -3.45
N ARG A 174 -19.29 2.10 -3.59
CA ARG A 174 -18.56 3.25 -4.12
C ARG A 174 -18.07 4.05 -2.92
N SER A 175 -16.75 4.12 -2.75
CA SER A 175 -16.14 4.90 -1.69
C SER A 175 -15.41 6.09 -2.27
N ARG A 176 -15.71 7.27 -1.72
CA ARG A 176 -15.07 8.53 -2.08
C ARG A 176 -14.48 9.17 -0.83
N LEU A 177 -13.16 9.29 -0.81
CA LEU A 177 -12.46 10.06 0.21
C LEU A 177 -12.26 11.49 -0.30
N VAL A 178 -12.74 12.47 0.46
CA VAL A 178 -12.60 13.90 0.16
C VAL A 178 -11.67 14.54 1.18
N VAL A 179 -10.50 14.97 0.74
CA VAL A 179 -9.49 15.63 1.57
C VAL A 179 -9.46 17.12 1.23
N LYS A 180 -10.09 17.95 2.08
CA LYS A 180 -10.22 19.43 1.96
C LYS A 180 -9.02 20.17 2.59
N ALA A 181 -8.07 19.44 3.17
CA ALA A 181 -6.81 19.96 3.70
C ALA A 181 -5.64 19.70 2.73
N ASP A 182 -4.47 20.29 2.99
CA ASP A 182 -3.26 19.99 2.21
C ASP A 182 -2.81 18.55 2.48
N PRO A 183 -2.82 17.65 1.46
CA PRO A 183 -2.43 16.26 1.65
C PRO A 183 -0.99 16.09 2.14
N ARG A 184 -0.11 17.08 1.92
CA ARG A 184 1.28 17.05 2.41
C ARG A 184 1.37 17.14 3.93
N GLY A 185 0.33 17.62 4.59
CA GLY A 185 0.22 17.64 6.05
C GLY A 185 -0.15 16.29 6.66
N LEU A 186 -0.60 15.32 5.86
CA LEU A 186 -0.96 13.98 6.36
C LEU A 186 0.29 13.13 6.62
N GLN A 187 0.45 12.75 7.87
CA GLN A 187 1.50 11.85 8.35
C GLN A 187 0.89 10.58 8.93
N ASN A 188 1.67 9.49 8.97
CA ASN A 188 1.25 8.20 9.53
C ASN A 188 -0.07 7.69 8.93
N THR A 189 -0.30 7.99 7.65
CA THR A 189 -1.54 7.68 6.94
C THR A 189 -1.71 6.17 6.76
N LYS A 190 -2.84 5.64 7.24
CA LYS A 190 -3.24 4.26 7.07
C LYS A 190 -4.69 4.20 6.61
N LEU A 191 -4.91 3.56 5.47
CA LEU A 191 -6.25 3.26 4.95
C LEU A 191 -6.57 1.80 5.28
N ILE A 192 -7.60 1.61 6.10
CA ILE A 192 -8.13 0.30 6.45
C ILE A 192 -9.24 -0.02 5.44
N PRO A 193 -9.15 -1.16 4.71
CA PRO A 193 -10.15 -1.54 3.71
C PRO A 193 -11.51 -1.85 4.36
N PRO A 194 -12.59 -1.85 3.57
CA PRO A 194 -13.91 -2.22 4.04
C PRO A 194 -13.96 -3.71 4.44
N SER A 195 -14.80 -4.04 5.41
CA SER A 195 -14.90 -5.39 5.99
C SER A 195 -16.32 -5.69 6.47
N GLY A 196 -16.65 -6.96 6.66
CA GLY A 196 -17.92 -7.37 7.29
C GLY A 196 -18.03 -8.88 7.37
N ASP A 197 -18.54 -9.39 8.48
CA ASP A 197 -18.77 -10.82 8.66
C ASP A 197 -19.80 -11.33 7.63
N GLY A 198 -19.58 -12.53 7.09
CA GLY A 198 -20.46 -13.09 6.05
C GLY A 198 -20.36 -12.43 4.67
N LEU A 199 -19.45 -11.47 4.49
CA LEU A 199 -19.23 -10.75 3.23
C LEU A 199 -17.81 -10.99 2.70
N THR A 200 -17.68 -11.21 1.39
CA THR A 200 -16.40 -11.16 0.69
C THR A 200 -16.30 -9.83 -0.05
N ILE A 201 -15.25 -9.06 0.23
CA ILE A 201 -15.09 -7.71 -0.32
C ILE A 201 -13.76 -7.60 -1.06
N THR A 202 -13.81 -7.23 -2.34
CA THR A 202 -12.63 -7.09 -3.21
C THR A 202 -12.62 -5.73 -3.90
N PRO A 203 -11.45 -5.08 -4.07
CA PRO A 203 -11.37 -3.81 -4.81
C PRO A 203 -11.64 -4.03 -6.30
N ILE A 204 -12.30 -3.06 -6.93
CA ILE A 204 -12.56 -3.04 -8.38
C ILE A 204 -11.62 -2.01 -9.02
N GLY A 205 -10.56 -2.50 -9.64
CA GLY A 205 -9.53 -1.67 -10.27
C GLY A 205 -8.73 -0.83 -9.28
N GLU A 206 -7.88 0.04 -9.83
CA GLU A 206 -7.02 0.93 -9.06
C GLU A 206 -7.77 2.19 -8.58
N PRO A 207 -7.38 2.77 -7.43
CA PRO A 207 -7.95 4.03 -6.95
C PRO A 207 -7.73 5.18 -7.94
N LYS A 208 -8.74 6.04 -8.11
CA LYS A 208 -8.64 7.25 -8.93
C LYS A 208 -8.46 8.47 -8.05
N GLN A 209 -7.31 9.14 -8.18
CA GLN A 209 -6.99 10.35 -7.44
C GLN A 209 -6.97 11.58 -8.34
N TYR A 210 -7.66 12.66 -7.96
CA TYR A 210 -7.69 13.92 -8.70
C TYR A 210 -8.02 15.12 -7.80
N GLN A 211 -7.79 16.34 -8.29
CA GLN A 211 -8.18 17.58 -7.60
C GLN A 211 -9.57 18.02 -8.05
N SER A 212 -10.39 18.50 -7.13
CA SER A 212 -11.72 19.05 -7.41
C SER A 212 -12.07 20.20 -6.46
N VAL A 213 -13.23 20.82 -6.66
CA VAL A 213 -13.77 21.86 -5.77
C VAL A 213 -15.05 21.32 -5.12
N VAL A 214 -15.04 21.20 -3.79
CA VAL A 214 -16.18 20.75 -2.99
C VAL A 214 -16.60 21.90 -2.08
N ASN A 215 -17.85 22.38 -2.22
CA ASN A 215 -18.38 23.52 -1.47
C ASN A 215 -17.48 24.78 -1.55
N GLY A 216 -16.94 25.07 -2.73
CA GLY A 216 -16.06 26.22 -2.96
C GLY A 216 -14.62 26.08 -2.42
N LYS A 217 -14.25 24.93 -1.83
CA LYS A 217 -12.90 24.64 -1.35
C LYS A 217 -12.22 23.61 -2.27
N GLN A 218 -10.96 23.84 -2.59
CA GLN A 218 -10.15 22.83 -3.29
C GLN A 218 -9.98 21.60 -2.40
N ALA A 219 -10.19 20.41 -2.98
CA ALA A 219 -10.08 19.14 -2.30
C ALA A 219 -9.40 18.10 -3.21
N THR A 220 -8.64 17.21 -2.59
CA THR A 220 -8.16 15.98 -3.25
C THR A 220 -9.23 14.91 -3.08
N ILE A 221 -9.67 14.34 -4.19
CA ILE A 221 -10.64 13.25 -4.24
C ILE A 221 -9.90 11.95 -4.52
N VAL A 222 -10.21 10.91 -3.75
CA VAL A 222 -9.77 9.53 -4.01
C VAL A 222 -11.02 8.64 -4.10
N ASP A 223 -11.33 8.17 -5.31
CA ASP A 223 -12.45 7.27 -5.58
C ASP A 223 -11.96 5.82 -5.70
N GLN A 224 -12.55 4.91 -4.91
CA GLN A 224 -12.31 3.47 -4.98
C GLN A 224 -13.65 2.72 -4.93
N ASN A 225 -13.84 1.81 -5.88
CA ASN A 225 -15.00 0.93 -5.88
C ASN A 225 -14.61 -0.44 -5.31
N TYR A 226 -15.55 -1.09 -4.62
CA TYR A 226 -15.40 -2.44 -4.10
C TYR A 226 -16.59 -3.30 -4.50
N GLN A 227 -16.32 -4.56 -4.80
CA GLN A 227 -17.31 -5.61 -5.01
C GLN A 227 -17.59 -6.27 -3.67
N VAL A 228 -18.86 -6.28 -3.26
CA VAL A 228 -19.33 -6.87 -2.00
C VAL A 228 -20.19 -8.08 -2.34
N THR A 229 -19.74 -9.28 -2.00
CA THR A 229 -20.45 -10.54 -2.29
C THR A 229 -20.97 -11.15 -0.99
N ALA A 230 -22.27 -11.45 -0.94
CA ALA A 230 -22.87 -12.11 0.20
C ALA A 230 -22.57 -13.62 0.19
N THR A 231 -21.98 -14.15 1.26
CA THR A 231 -21.66 -15.59 1.36
C THR A 231 -22.71 -16.39 2.12
N THR A 232 -23.38 -15.78 3.10
CA THR A 232 -24.38 -16.40 3.98
C THR A 232 -25.63 -15.54 4.08
N SER A 233 -26.79 -16.16 4.31
CA SER A 233 -28.05 -15.43 4.58
C SER A 233 -28.04 -14.79 5.97
N GLY A 234 -28.90 -13.79 6.17
CA GLY A 234 -29.07 -13.08 7.43
C GLY A 234 -28.80 -11.57 7.33
N LYS A 235 -28.80 -10.91 8.49
CA LYS A 235 -28.45 -9.49 8.61
C LYS A 235 -26.95 -9.35 8.76
N HIS A 236 -26.33 -8.60 7.85
CA HIS A 236 -24.89 -8.36 7.83
C HIS A 236 -24.61 -6.88 7.96
N THR A 237 -23.44 -6.56 8.52
CA THR A 237 -22.97 -5.18 8.64
C THR A 237 -21.72 -5.00 7.81
N LEU A 238 -21.79 -4.14 6.80
CA LEU A 238 -20.65 -3.70 6.01
C LEU A 238 -20.02 -2.50 6.71
N ASN A 239 -18.81 -2.67 7.24
CA ASN A 239 -17.97 -1.60 7.74
C ASN A 239 -17.23 -0.96 6.55
N PRO A 240 -17.49 0.31 6.24
CA PRO A 240 -16.82 0.99 5.13
C PRO A 240 -15.33 1.23 5.41
N PRO A 241 -14.56 1.74 4.42
CA PRO A 241 -13.16 2.06 4.61
C PRO A 241 -12.96 3.10 5.72
N ARG A 242 -11.82 3.01 6.41
CA ARG A 242 -11.44 3.94 7.48
C ARG A 242 -10.06 4.52 7.21
N LEU A 243 -9.93 5.83 7.33
CA LEU A 243 -8.66 6.53 7.26
C LEU A 243 -8.20 6.94 8.66
N THR A 244 -7.02 6.50 9.06
CA THR A 244 -6.34 7.01 10.26
C THR A 244 -5.06 7.73 9.87
N ALA A 245 -4.84 8.94 10.37
CA ALA A 245 -3.64 9.74 10.09
C ALA A 245 -3.42 10.81 11.19
N SER A 246 -2.32 11.54 11.09
CA SER A 246 -2.09 12.79 11.82
C SER A 246 -1.97 13.92 10.81
N LEU A 247 -2.84 14.92 10.89
CA LEU A 247 -2.83 16.08 10.00
C LEU A 247 -2.10 17.24 10.66
N ILE A 248 -1.00 17.68 10.06
CA ILE A 248 -0.34 18.93 10.41
C ILE A 248 -1.10 20.07 9.71
N ASP A 249 -1.80 20.86 10.51
CA ASP A 249 -2.50 22.07 10.05
C ASP A 249 -1.80 23.32 10.58
N VAL A 250 -1.83 24.40 9.80
CA VAL A 250 -1.32 25.71 10.22
C VAL A 250 -2.49 26.67 10.22
N SER A 251 -2.87 27.13 11.41
CA SER A 251 -3.97 28.08 11.55
C SER A 251 -3.65 29.36 10.78
N ARG A 252 -4.43 29.65 9.74
CA ARG A 252 -4.24 30.87 8.93
C ARG A 252 -4.42 32.15 9.75
N ALA A 253 -5.23 32.10 10.81
CA ALA A 253 -5.54 33.25 11.65
C ALA A 253 -4.44 33.57 12.67
N THR A 254 -3.74 32.56 13.18
CA THR A 254 -2.79 32.71 14.31
C THR A 254 -1.36 32.30 13.97
N GLY A 255 -1.13 31.63 12.83
CA GLY A 255 0.14 31.01 12.48
C GLY A 255 0.51 29.78 13.32
N ALA A 256 -0.31 29.41 14.31
CA ALA A 256 -0.05 28.28 15.18
C ALA A 256 -0.13 26.96 14.42
N ARG A 257 0.88 26.10 14.64
CA ARG A 257 0.89 24.73 14.14
C ARG A 257 0.01 23.86 15.04
N ARG A 258 -0.82 23.03 14.40
CA ARG A 258 -1.71 22.06 15.05
C ARG A 258 -1.40 20.66 14.52
N ILE A 259 -1.52 19.66 15.38
CA ILE A 259 -1.51 18.26 14.97
C ILE A 259 -2.89 17.70 15.32
N VAL A 260 -3.71 17.49 14.30
CA VAL A 260 -5.07 17.00 14.44
C VAL A 260 -5.07 15.49 14.16
N PRO A 261 -5.46 14.63 15.11
CA PRO A 261 -5.66 13.22 14.82
C PRO A 261 -6.83 13.07 13.86
N VAL A 262 -6.64 12.28 12.80
CA VAL A 262 -7.63 11.96 11.79
C VAL A 262 -8.06 10.51 11.99
N ASN A 263 -9.35 10.28 12.24
CA ASN A 263 -9.96 8.96 12.22
C ASN A 263 -11.34 9.06 11.57
N VAL A 264 -11.37 9.01 10.23
CA VAL A 264 -12.56 9.28 9.43
C VAL A 264 -13.06 7.98 8.82
N HIS A 265 -14.37 7.77 8.89
CA HIS A 265 -15.09 6.71 8.20
C HIS A 265 -16.54 7.13 8.06
N SER A 266 -17.26 6.55 7.10
CA SER A 266 -18.72 6.65 7.08
C SER A 266 -19.36 5.67 8.08
N GLY A 267 -20.66 5.79 8.30
CA GLY A 267 -21.40 4.90 9.20
C GLY A 267 -21.49 3.47 8.65
N PRO A 268 -21.64 2.45 9.53
CA PRO A 268 -21.85 1.08 9.09
C PRO A 268 -23.09 0.95 8.20
N ILE A 269 -22.98 0.15 7.14
CA ILE A 269 -24.06 -0.07 6.17
C ILE A 269 -24.72 -1.42 6.48
N ALA A 270 -26.01 -1.39 6.82
CA ALA A 270 -26.79 -2.61 7.02
C ALA A 270 -27.14 -3.27 5.69
N LEU A 271 -26.88 -4.58 5.59
CA LEU A 271 -27.25 -5.43 4.46
C LEU A 271 -28.17 -6.56 4.95
N ASN A 272 -29.21 -6.84 4.16
CA ASN A 272 -30.13 -7.95 4.41
C ASN A 272 -29.96 -9.00 3.32
N VAL A 273 -29.40 -10.16 3.67
CA VAL A 273 -29.22 -11.27 2.73
C VAL A 273 -30.36 -12.26 2.93
N LEU A 274 -31.28 -12.30 1.98
CA LEU A 274 -32.42 -13.21 2.00
C LEU A 274 -31.96 -14.66 1.80
N GLU A 275 -32.77 -15.61 2.24
CA GLU A 275 -32.49 -17.03 2.00
C GLU A 275 -32.78 -17.40 0.55
N LYS A 276 -32.10 -18.45 0.06
CA LYS A 276 -32.48 -19.08 -1.20
C LYS A 276 -33.90 -19.65 -1.04
N PRO A 277 -34.88 -19.25 -1.88
CA PRO A 277 -36.23 -19.79 -1.81
C PRO A 277 -36.25 -21.30 -2.03
N ALA A 278 -36.97 -22.03 -1.18
CA ALA A 278 -37.11 -23.48 -1.28
C ALA A 278 -37.80 -23.94 -2.58
N SER A 279 -38.58 -23.06 -3.21
CA SER A 279 -39.27 -23.32 -4.48
C SER A 279 -38.35 -23.34 -5.70
N PHE A 280 -37.10 -22.84 -5.59
CA PHE A 280 -36.20 -22.73 -6.74
C PHE A 280 -35.39 -24.01 -6.96
N SER A 281 -35.61 -24.65 -8.11
CA SER A 281 -34.85 -25.80 -8.60
C SER A 281 -33.82 -25.38 -9.67
N GLY A 282 -32.63 -25.97 -9.63
CA GLY A 282 -31.56 -25.72 -10.61
C GLY A 282 -30.35 -24.99 -10.02
N VAL A 283 -29.47 -24.52 -10.91
CA VAL A 283 -28.27 -23.77 -10.52
C VAL A 283 -28.69 -22.43 -9.91
N TRP A 284 -28.25 -22.17 -8.68
CA TRP A 284 -28.59 -20.94 -7.98
C TRP A 284 -27.85 -19.74 -8.58
N LEU A 285 -28.61 -18.87 -9.26
CA LEU A 285 -28.07 -17.73 -9.98
C LEU A 285 -28.97 -16.48 -9.74
N PRO A 286 -28.82 -15.82 -8.57
CA PRO A 286 -29.58 -14.61 -8.26
C PRO A 286 -28.96 -13.40 -8.96
N THR A 287 -29.76 -12.66 -9.73
CA THR A 287 -29.31 -11.45 -10.42
C THR A 287 -30.52 -10.56 -10.73
N GLN A 288 -30.28 -9.27 -10.97
CA GLN A 288 -31.33 -8.35 -11.43
C GLN A 288 -31.61 -8.48 -12.94
N SER A 289 -30.65 -9.01 -13.71
CA SER A 289 -30.78 -9.11 -15.16
C SER A 289 -29.87 -10.21 -15.70
N LEU A 290 -30.47 -11.10 -16.48
CA LEU A 290 -29.78 -12.14 -17.22
C LEU A 290 -30.32 -12.21 -18.64
N GLU A 291 -29.42 -12.11 -19.61
CA GLU A 291 -29.75 -12.17 -21.02
C GLU A 291 -28.92 -13.28 -21.68
N LEU A 292 -29.58 -14.16 -22.44
CA LEU A 292 -28.92 -15.16 -23.26
C LEU A 292 -29.01 -14.75 -24.72
N ARG A 293 -27.93 -14.19 -25.23
CA ARG A 293 -27.80 -13.78 -26.65
C ARG A 293 -27.28 -14.94 -27.48
N GLN A 294 -27.67 -14.96 -28.75
CA GLN A 294 -27.14 -15.92 -29.71
C GLN A 294 -26.76 -15.27 -31.05
N GLY A 295 -25.72 -15.81 -31.67
CA GLY A 295 -25.27 -15.46 -33.01
C GLY A 295 -24.81 -16.70 -33.76
N TRP A 296 -24.82 -16.62 -35.09
CA TRP A 296 -24.50 -17.74 -35.99
C TRP A 296 -23.53 -17.28 -37.06
N GLN A 297 -22.53 -18.10 -37.35
CA GLN A 297 -21.55 -17.83 -38.40
C GLN A 297 -21.45 -19.01 -39.36
N ASN A 298 -21.20 -18.71 -40.64
CA ASN A 298 -20.91 -19.71 -41.66
C ASN A 298 -19.47 -20.23 -41.54
N GLY A 299 -19.07 -21.13 -42.44
CA GLY A 299 -17.71 -21.69 -42.46
C GLY A 299 -16.59 -20.68 -42.75
N ASN A 300 -16.93 -19.50 -43.29
CA ASN A 300 -15.99 -18.41 -43.58
C ASN A 300 -15.88 -17.40 -42.42
N GLY A 301 -16.74 -17.52 -41.39
CA GLY A 301 -16.78 -16.61 -40.24
C GLY A 301 -17.77 -15.44 -40.40
N ASP A 302 -18.51 -15.36 -41.51
CA ASP A 302 -19.52 -14.32 -41.72
C ASP A 302 -20.77 -14.62 -40.89
N MET A 303 -21.38 -13.57 -40.34
CA MET A 303 -22.62 -13.68 -39.58
C MET A 303 -23.80 -14.08 -40.48
N ILE A 304 -24.60 -15.04 -40.03
CA ILE A 304 -25.81 -15.51 -40.69
C ILE A 304 -27.02 -14.83 -40.04
N ASP A 305 -27.91 -14.25 -40.84
CA ASP A 305 -29.22 -13.83 -40.36
C ASP A 305 -30.13 -15.06 -40.14
N VAL A 306 -30.60 -15.20 -38.91
CA VAL A 306 -31.43 -16.33 -38.46
C VAL A 306 -32.83 -15.91 -38.04
N SER A 307 -33.25 -14.69 -38.39
CA SER A 307 -34.56 -14.12 -38.05
C SER A 307 -35.75 -14.98 -38.51
N SER A 308 -35.58 -15.77 -39.57
CA SER A 308 -36.59 -16.68 -40.12
C SER A 308 -36.72 -18.02 -39.37
N GLY A 309 -35.84 -18.29 -38.40
CA GLY A 309 -35.78 -19.57 -37.70
C GLY A 309 -35.17 -20.73 -38.50
N LYS A 310 -34.67 -20.45 -39.72
CA LYS A 310 -34.13 -21.43 -40.65
C LYS A 310 -32.76 -21.00 -41.17
N VAL A 311 -31.85 -21.95 -41.35
CA VAL A 311 -30.52 -21.71 -41.92
C VAL A 311 -30.20 -22.79 -42.94
N ASP A 312 -29.78 -22.38 -44.12
CA ASP A 312 -29.29 -23.30 -45.14
C ASP A 312 -27.88 -23.76 -44.80
N ALA A 313 -27.68 -25.06 -44.87
CA ALA A 313 -26.43 -25.72 -44.55
C ALA A 313 -26.08 -26.74 -45.64
N LYS A 314 -24.81 -27.10 -45.75
CA LYS A 314 -24.37 -28.21 -46.60
C LYS A 314 -23.76 -29.30 -45.75
N VAL A 315 -23.91 -30.55 -46.17
CA VAL A 315 -23.30 -31.70 -45.47
C VAL A 315 -21.78 -31.49 -45.41
N GLY A 316 -21.20 -31.64 -44.22
CA GLY A 316 -19.77 -31.44 -43.99
C GLY A 316 -19.32 -29.99 -43.82
N GLN A 317 -20.16 -28.99 -44.16
CA GLN A 317 -19.80 -27.59 -43.96
C GLN A 317 -20.09 -27.14 -42.51
N PRO A 318 -19.13 -26.48 -41.84
CA PRO A 318 -19.30 -26.06 -40.46
C PRO A 318 -20.19 -24.82 -40.35
N ILE A 319 -21.08 -24.84 -39.35
CA ILE A 319 -21.84 -23.68 -38.88
C ILE A 319 -21.47 -23.45 -37.43
N THR A 320 -21.11 -22.23 -37.07
CA THR A 320 -20.71 -21.91 -35.70
C THR A 320 -21.83 -21.21 -34.96
N ARG A 321 -22.25 -21.79 -33.83
CA ARG A 321 -23.15 -21.17 -32.85
C ARG A 321 -22.32 -20.44 -31.80
N ILE A 322 -22.64 -19.17 -31.56
CA ILE A 322 -22.05 -18.35 -30.49
C ILE A 322 -23.17 -18.00 -29.52
N LEU A 323 -23.04 -18.43 -28.27
CA LEU A 323 -23.92 -18.08 -27.17
C LEU A 323 -23.20 -17.11 -26.25
N ALA A 324 -23.85 -16.02 -25.86
CA ALA A 324 -23.32 -15.07 -24.89
C ALA A 324 -24.33 -14.88 -23.76
N LEU A 325 -23.98 -15.37 -22.58
CA LEU A 325 -24.74 -15.18 -21.35
C LEU A 325 -24.23 -13.91 -20.66
N VAL A 326 -25.06 -12.87 -20.60
CA VAL A 326 -24.75 -11.59 -19.95
C VAL A 326 -25.51 -11.53 -18.63
N VAL A 327 -24.79 -11.37 -17.52
CA VAL A 327 -25.33 -11.43 -16.17
C VAL A 327 -24.87 -10.24 -15.34
N LYS A 328 -25.81 -9.53 -14.73
CA LYS A 328 -25.51 -8.39 -13.85
C LYS A 328 -25.17 -8.86 -12.44
N ASP A 329 -24.19 -8.24 -11.78
CA ASP A 329 -23.93 -8.39 -10.34
C ASP A 329 -23.70 -9.85 -9.87
N VAL A 330 -23.05 -10.69 -10.70
CA VAL A 330 -22.71 -12.09 -10.40
C VAL A 330 -21.29 -12.41 -10.88
N SER A 331 -20.51 -13.19 -10.11
CA SER A 331 -19.16 -13.62 -10.50
C SER A 331 -19.19 -14.60 -11.67
N ALA A 332 -18.12 -14.57 -12.48
CA ALA A 332 -17.88 -15.59 -13.51
C ALA A 332 -17.89 -17.02 -12.93
N GLU A 333 -17.38 -17.20 -11.71
CA GLU A 333 -17.34 -18.49 -10.99
C GLU A 333 -18.71 -19.04 -10.59
N SER A 334 -19.74 -18.18 -10.51
CA SER A 334 -21.11 -18.58 -10.20
C SER A 334 -21.91 -18.98 -11.44
N LEU A 335 -21.37 -18.77 -12.65
CA LEU A 335 -22.08 -19.07 -13.89
C LEU A 335 -22.18 -20.58 -14.14
N PRO A 336 -23.32 -21.07 -14.67
CA PRO A 336 -23.52 -22.49 -14.92
C PRO A 336 -22.72 -22.99 -16.13
N ASP A 337 -22.40 -24.28 -16.12
CA ASP A 337 -21.92 -24.99 -17.31
C ASP A 337 -23.12 -25.30 -18.23
N ILE A 338 -23.20 -24.63 -19.39
CA ILE A 338 -24.30 -24.80 -20.35
C ILE A 338 -24.03 -26.00 -21.25
N LYS A 339 -24.71 -27.11 -20.97
CA LYS A 339 -24.69 -28.33 -21.81
C LYS A 339 -25.88 -28.35 -22.75
N ILE A 340 -25.64 -28.67 -24.02
CA ILE A 340 -26.65 -28.66 -25.07
C ILE A 340 -26.64 -30.01 -25.78
N ASP A 341 -27.79 -30.69 -25.77
CA ASP A 341 -27.95 -32.01 -26.37
C ASP A 341 -28.38 -31.89 -27.84
N TYR A 342 -27.41 -32.02 -28.73
CA TYR A 342 -27.64 -31.99 -30.17
C TYR A 342 -28.04 -33.37 -30.73
N PRO A 343 -28.81 -33.43 -31.83
CA PRO A 343 -29.16 -34.69 -32.48
C PRO A 343 -27.92 -35.39 -33.07
N LYS A 344 -27.95 -36.72 -33.14
CA LYS A 344 -26.84 -37.55 -33.66
C LYS A 344 -26.43 -37.23 -35.11
N SER A 345 -27.32 -36.58 -35.87
CA SER A 345 -27.10 -36.09 -37.23
C SER A 345 -26.08 -34.94 -37.32
N ILE A 346 -25.64 -34.37 -36.19
CA ILE A 346 -24.63 -33.32 -36.12
C ILE A 346 -23.38 -33.83 -35.40
N ARG A 347 -22.21 -33.42 -35.87
CA ARG A 347 -20.96 -33.49 -35.09
C ARG A 347 -20.73 -32.12 -34.46
N VAL A 348 -20.46 -32.11 -33.15
CA VAL A 348 -20.32 -30.87 -32.37
C VAL A 348 -18.89 -30.80 -31.84
N TYR A 349 -18.26 -29.65 -32.03
CA TYR A 349 -16.99 -29.30 -31.40
C TYR A 349 -17.21 -28.04 -30.56
N ALA A 350 -17.12 -28.17 -29.24
CA ALA A 350 -17.30 -27.05 -28.31
C ALA A 350 -15.94 -26.50 -27.86
N GLU A 351 -15.79 -25.18 -27.90
CA GLU A 351 -14.69 -24.47 -27.25
C GLU A 351 -14.98 -24.31 -25.75
N LYS A 352 -13.94 -24.15 -24.92
CA LYS A 352 -14.12 -23.81 -23.50
C LYS A 352 -14.80 -22.43 -23.37
N PRO A 353 -15.67 -22.22 -22.37
CA PRO A 353 -16.26 -20.92 -22.11
C PRO A 353 -15.18 -19.84 -21.90
N LYS A 354 -15.41 -18.66 -22.46
CA LYS A 354 -14.58 -17.47 -22.24
C LYS A 354 -15.35 -16.48 -21.38
N PHE A 355 -14.69 -15.96 -20.34
CA PHE A 355 -15.29 -15.01 -19.41
C PHE A 355 -14.70 -13.62 -19.61
N GLY A 356 -15.53 -12.59 -19.42
CA GLY A 356 -15.12 -11.19 -19.48
C GLY A 356 -16.18 -10.29 -18.88
N GLN A 357 -16.06 -8.99 -19.15
CA GLN A 357 -17.05 -7.99 -18.78
C GLN A 357 -17.45 -7.15 -19.99
N ASP A 358 -18.71 -6.71 -20.03
CA ASP A 358 -19.16 -5.74 -21.02
C ASP A 358 -18.78 -4.29 -20.63
N LYS A 359 -19.17 -3.32 -21.46
CA LYS A 359 -18.88 -1.89 -21.20
C LYS A 359 -19.58 -1.35 -19.95
N GLN A 360 -20.62 -2.02 -19.49
CA GLN A 360 -21.41 -1.68 -18.32
C GLN A 360 -20.87 -2.38 -17.06
N GLY A 361 -19.86 -3.24 -17.20
CA GLY A 361 -19.27 -4.02 -16.11
C GLY A 361 -20.06 -5.28 -15.75
N ASN A 362 -21.03 -5.69 -16.56
CA ASN A 362 -21.74 -6.96 -16.37
C ASN A 362 -20.82 -8.13 -16.77
N THR A 363 -20.97 -9.25 -16.08
CA THR A 363 -20.20 -10.46 -16.37
C THR A 363 -20.74 -11.11 -17.65
N VAL A 364 -19.84 -11.47 -18.57
CA VAL A 364 -20.19 -12.11 -19.84
C VAL A 364 -19.50 -13.46 -19.93
N MET A 365 -20.26 -14.52 -20.22
CA MET A 365 -19.75 -15.83 -20.60
C MET A 365 -20.09 -16.11 -22.07
N THR A 366 -19.06 -16.35 -22.88
CA THR A 366 -19.18 -16.68 -24.29
C THR A 366 -18.86 -18.16 -24.53
N LEU A 367 -19.81 -18.89 -25.10
CA LEU A 367 -19.68 -20.29 -25.49
C LEU A 367 -19.77 -20.41 -27.02
N LYS A 368 -18.75 -21.01 -27.64
CA LYS A 368 -18.68 -21.19 -29.09
C LYS A 368 -18.70 -22.68 -29.44
N GLN A 369 -19.58 -23.06 -30.34
CA GLN A 369 -19.80 -24.45 -30.77
C GLN A 369 -19.82 -24.53 -32.28
N VAL A 370 -18.93 -25.33 -32.87
CA VAL A 370 -18.92 -25.63 -34.31
C VAL A 370 -19.77 -26.86 -34.55
N LEU A 371 -20.82 -26.71 -35.34
CA LEU A 371 -21.79 -27.73 -35.71
C LEU A 371 -21.54 -28.16 -37.15
N MET A 372 -21.40 -29.46 -37.39
CA MET A 372 -21.18 -30.03 -38.72
C MET A 372 -22.27 -31.05 -39.05
N PRO A 373 -23.18 -30.75 -39.99
CA PRO A 373 -24.19 -31.70 -40.45
C PRO A 373 -23.55 -32.93 -41.09
N LYS A 374 -24.02 -34.13 -40.71
CA LYS A 374 -23.54 -35.42 -41.25
C LYS A 374 -24.42 -35.99 -42.35
N LYS A 375 -25.66 -35.53 -42.47
CA LYS A 375 -26.67 -36.04 -43.41
C LYS A 375 -27.47 -34.87 -43.98
N SER A 376 -27.91 -35.01 -45.22
CA SER A 376 -28.86 -34.09 -45.83
C SER A 376 -30.26 -34.24 -45.23
N GLY A 377 -31.09 -33.22 -45.40
CA GLY A 377 -32.43 -33.13 -44.84
C GLY A 377 -32.56 -32.06 -43.76
N THR A 378 -33.72 -32.04 -43.12
CA THR A 378 -34.08 -31.07 -42.08
C THR A 378 -33.54 -31.51 -40.73
N ILE A 379 -32.71 -30.68 -40.09
CA ILE A 379 -32.14 -30.97 -38.76
C ILE A 379 -32.58 -29.88 -37.78
N THR A 380 -33.31 -30.28 -36.73
CA THR A 380 -33.74 -29.37 -35.66
C THR A 380 -32.63 -29.21 -34.61
N LEU A 381 -32.22 -27.97 -34.36
CA LEU A 381 -31.31 -27.59 -33.29
C LEU A 381 -32.11 -27.19 -32.05
N PRO A 382 -31.71 -27.68 -30.85
CA PRO A 382 -32.43 -27.38 -29.63
C PRO A 382 -32.33 -25.90 -29.24
N ALA A 383 -33.41 -25.40 -28.64
CA ALA A 383 -33.38 -24.18 -27.85
C ALA A 383 -32.52 -24.37 -26.60
N VAL A 384 -31.97 -23.27 -26.07
CA VAL A 384 -31.17 -23.27 -24.85
C VAL A 384 -31.90 -22.44 -23.82
N ASN A 385 -32.16 -23.04 -22.66
CA ASN A 385 -32.86 -22.42 -21.54
C ASN A 385 -31.93 -22.36 -20.34
N VAL A 386 -31.80 -21.18 -19.73
CA VAL A 386 -31.04 -20.98 -18.50
C VAL A 386 -32.00 -20.47 -17.43
N PRO A 387 -32.44 -21.32 -16.48
CA PRO A 387 -33.24 -20.89 -15.35
C PRO A 387 -32.40 -20.04 -14.40
N TRP A 388 -32.97 -18.97 -13.87
CA TRP A 388 -32.30 -18.04 -12.96
C TRP A 388 -33.29 -17.41 -12.00
N TRP A 389 -32.78 -16.83 -10.91
CA TRP A 389 -33.61 -16.14 -9.94
C TRP A 389 -33.50 -14.63 -10.16
N ASN A 390 -34.61 -13.99 -10.51
CA ASN A 390 -34.67 -12.55 -10.64
C ASN A 390 -34.76 -11.92 -9.25
N SER A 391 -33.66 -11.32 -8.78
CA SER A 391 -33.59 -10.68 -7.46
C SER A 391 -34.39 -9.39 -7.38
N GLN A 392 -34.74 -8.77 -8.52
CA GLN A 392 -35.57 -7.57 -8.58
C GLN A 392 -37.05 -7.89 -8.41
N THR A 393 -37.54 -8.94 -9.08
CA THR A 393 -38.95 -9.36 -9.01
C THR A 393 -39.20 -10.44 -7.95
N SER A 394 -38.13 -11.02 -7.39
CA SER A 394 -38.16 -12.17 -6.48
C SER A 394 -38.93 -13.36 -7.06
N GLN A 395 -38.66 -13.69 -8.32
CA GLN A 395 -39.29 -14.80 -9.03
C GLN A 395 -38.28 -15.61 -9.84
N ALA A 396 -38.61 -16.88 -10.10
CA ALA A 396 -37.85 -17.72 -11.01
C ALA A 396 -38.17 -17.35 -12.46
N GLU A 397 -37.14 -17.03 -13.24
CA GLU A 397 -37.25 -16.70 -14.66
C GLU A 397 -36.35 -17.62 -15.49
N THR A 398 -36.50 -17.59 -16.81
CA THR A 398 -35.69 -18.40 -17.73
C THR A 398 -35.27 -17.55 -18.92
N ALA A 399 -33.97 -17.37 -19.10
CA ALA A 399 -33.47 -16.80 -20.34
C ALA A 399 -33.39 -17.87 -21.41
N LYS A 400 -33.85 -17.53 -22.61
CA LYS A 400 -34.03 -18.46 -23.71
C LYS A 400 -33.31 -17.97 -24.96
N ALA A 401 -32.52 -18.85 -25.56
CA ALA A 401 -32.04 -18.72 -26.93
C ALA A 401 -32.80 -19.74 -27.79
N GLU A 402 -33.49 -19.24 -28.80
CA GLU A 402 -34.35 -20.05 -29.66
C GLU A 402 -33.55 -21.12 -30.42
N GLY A 403 -34.19 -22.27 -30.63
CA GLY A 403 -33.69 -23.31 -31.53
C GLY A 403 -33.81 -22.86 -32.99
N LEU A 404 -33.16 -23.59 -33.89
CA LEU A 404 -33.20 -23.32 -35.33
C LEU A 404 -33.37 -24.61 -36.12
N THR A 405 -33.91 -24.47 -37.33
CA THR A 405 -33.96 -25.59 -38.27
C THR A 405 -32.90 -25.41 -39.35
N LEU A 406 -31.97 -26.38 -39.44
CA LEU A 406 -31.00 -26.43 -40.53
C LEU A 406 -31.60 -27.20 -41.71
N THR A 407 -31.60 -26.60 -42.90
CA THR A 407 -31.89 -27.30 -44.15
C THR A 407 -30.56 -27.73 -44.74
N SER A 408 -30.17 -29.00 -44.55
CA SER A 408 -28.90 -29.51 -45.08
C SER A 408 -29.07 -30.08 -46.48
N THR A 409 -28.46 -29.46 -47.48
CA THR A 409 -28.38 -30.00 -48.85
C THR A 409 -27.07 -30.77 -49.06
N VAL A 410 -27.08 -31.71 -50.01
CA VAL A 410 -25.85 -32.40 -50.43
C VAL A 410 -24.97 -31.37 -51.14
N ASP A 411 -23.68 -31.31 -50.79
CA ASP A 411 -22.74 -30.49 -51.54
C ASP A 411 -22.53 -31.11 -52.92
N GLU A 412 -22.75 -30.34 -53.99
CA GLU A 412 -22.68 -30.81 -55.40
C GLU A 412 -21.26 -31.27 -55.80
N ASN A 413 -20.26 -30.98 -54.96
CA ASN A 413 -18.86 -31.44 -55.09
C ASN A 413 -18.49 -32.60 -54.15
N ALA A 414 -19.45 -33.21 -53.44
CA ALA A 414 -19.20 -34.42 -52.66
C ALA A 414 -19.19 -35.67 -53.59
N PRO A 415 -18.23 -36.60 -53.46
CA PRO A 415 -18.26 -37.85 -54.22
C PRO A 415 -19.59 -38.56 -53.98
N ALA A 416 -20.34 -38.81 -55.05
CA ALA A 416 -21.59 -39.55 -54.99
C ALA A 416 -21.33 -40.92 -54.34
N GLN A 417 -21.91 -41.16 -53.16
CA GLN A 417 -22.10 -42.54 -52.70
C GLN A 417 -23.21 -43.14 -53.54
N THR A 418 -22.80 -43.89 -54.56
CA THR A 418 -23.63 -44.81 -55.31
C THR A 418 -24.35 -45.74 -54.33
N ALA A 419 -25.67 -45.61 -54.29
CA ALA A 419 -26.53 -46.60 -53.70
C ALA A 419 -26.36 -47.91 -54.49
N THR A 420 -25.90 -48.97 -53.81
CA THR A 420 -25.86 -50.33 -54.36
C THR A 420 -27.28 -50.93 -54.29
N PRO A 421 -27.84 -51.46 -55.39
CA PRO A 421 -29.13 -52.13 -55.36
C PRO A 421 -29.06 -53.49 -54.66
N ALA A 422 -30.18 -53.84 -54.04
CA ALA A 422 -30.44 -55.12 -53.39
C ALA A 422 -30.24 -56.33 -54.31
N ALA A 423 -29.65 -57.39 -53.77
CA ALA A 423 -29.69 -58.74 -54.32
C ALA A 423 -29.94 -59.74 -53.20
N THR A 424 -30.89 -60.64 -53.41
CA THR A 424 -31.21 -61.83 -52.61
C THR A 424 -31.95 -62.79 -53.56
N PRO A 425 -31.92 -64.14 -53.43
CA PRO A 425 -31.03 -65.04 -52.67
C PRO A 425 -30.37 -66.13 -53.55
N ALA A 426 -29.31 -66.78 -53.05
CA ALA A 426 -29.04 -68.19 -53.36
C ALA A 426 -28.29 -68.87 -52.20
N THR A 427 -28.94 -69.91 -51.69
CA THR A 427 -28.50 -70.86 -50.67
C THR A 427 -27.40 -71.78 -51.22
N THR A 428 -26.38 -72.15 -50.43
CA THR A 428 -26.01 -73.54 -50.05
C THR A 428 -24.79 -73.54 -49.11
N GLN A 429 -24.91 -74.35 -48.05
CA GLN A 429 -23.98 -74.68 -46.97
C GLN A 429 -22.68 -75.36 -47.51
N ALA A 430 -21.55 -75.53 -46.80
CA ALA A 430 -21.41 -75.97 -45.41
C ALA A 430 -19.97 -75.81 -44.85
N SER A 431 -19.90 -75.62 -43.50
CA SER A 431 -18.95 -76.16 -42.49
C SER A 431 -17.43 -75.88 -42.60
N THR A 432 -16.68 -75.48 -41.57
CA THR A 432 -16.58 -75.90 -40.14
C THR A 432 -16.06 -74.76 -39.22
N THR A 433 -16.67 -74.37 -38.09
CA THR A 433 -16.54 -74.88 -36.68
C THR A 433 -15.17 -74.64 -36.01
N PRO A 434 -15.03 -74.34 -34.69
CA PRO A 434 -15.79 -73.47 -33.79
C PRO A 434 -14.91 -72.51 -32.94
N SER A 435 -15.56 -71.47 -32.41
CA SER A 435 -15.22 -70.81 -31.14
C SER A 435 -15.99 -71.50 -29.99
N PRO A 436 -15.51 -71.45 -28.74
CA PRO A 436 -16.44 -71.41 -27.63
C PRO A 436 -16.25 -70.18 -26.74
N ALA A 437 -17.41 -69.67 -26.35
CA ALA A 437 -17.69 -68.65 -25.36
C ALA A 437 -17.19 -69.01 -23.94
N ALA A 438 -17.16 -68.03 -23.04
CA ALA A 438 -18.10 -68.00 -21.90
C ALA A 438 -17.85 -66.82 -20.96
N THR A 439 -18.98 -66.35 -20.44
CA THR A 439 -19.25 -65.39 -19.37
C THR A 439 -18.86 -65.93 -17.98
N THR A 440 -18.72 -65.02 -17.00
CA THR A 440 -19.35 -65.06 -15.66
C THR A 440 -18.41 -64.78 -14.46
N ASP A 441 -18.70 -63.65 -13.81
CA ASP A 441 -18.79 -63.31 -12.38
C ASP A 441 -17.74 -63.67 -11.30
N ASN A 442 -17.50 -62.61 -10.50
CA ASN A 442 -17.46 -62.51 -9.03
C ASN A 442 -16.13 -62.51 -8.23
N ASN A 443 -16.07 -61.43 -7.42
CA ASN A 443 -15.53 -61.26 -6.06
C ASN A 443 -14.02 -61.11 -5.77
N THR A 444 -13.73 -59.91 -5.23
CA THR A 444 -12.91 -59.58 -4.05
C THR A 444 -11.48 -60.09 -3.95
N ALA A 445 -10.50 -59.17 -4.02
CA ALA A 445 -9.44 -59.01 -3.01
C ALA A 445 -8.57 -57.79 -3.30
N ALA A 446 -8.30 -57.02 -2.25
CA ALA A 446 -7.27 -56.00 -2.24
C ALA A 446 -5.89 -56.61 -2.48
N THR A 447 -5.06 -55.96 -3.30
CA THR A 447 -3.60 -56.06 -3.25
C THR A 447 -2.99 -54.74 -3.74
N PRO A 448 -1.95 -54.24 -3.05
CA PRO A 448 -1.41 -52.91 -3.30
C PRO A 448 -0.60 -52.93 -4.60
N ALA A 449 -0.80 -51.92 -5.44
CA ALA A 449 0.12 -51.67 -6.54
C ALA A 449 1.47 -51.25 -5.92
N VAL A 450 2.40 -52.19 -5.87
CA VAL A 450 3.82 -51.93 -5.61
C VAL A 450 4.32 -51.10 -6.79
N ILE A 451 4.33 -49.78 -6.61
CA ILE A 451 5.00 -48.87 -7.53
C ILE A 451 6.49 -49.07 -7.31
N SER A 452 7.12 -49.88 -8.16
CA SER A 452 8.58 -49.96 -8.24
C SER A 452 9.08 -48.56 -8.62
N ALA A 453 9.46 -47.78 -7.62
CA ALA A 453 10.06 -46.48 -7.82
C ALA A 453 11.43 -46.75 -8.45
N GLY A 454 11.51 -46.62 -9.78
CA GLY A 454 12.70 -46.89 -10.59
C GLY A 454 13.84 -45.92 -10.26
N TYR A 455 14.44 -45.27 -11.24
CA TYR A 455 15.60 -44.41 -10.98
C TYR A 455 15.26 -43.02 -10.40
N TRP A 456 13.98 -42.68 -10.29
CA TRP A 456 13.50 -41.36 -9.87
C TRP A 456 13.79 -41.04 -8.38
N PRO A 457 13.63 -41.92 -7.38
CA PRO A 457 14.01 -41.61 -6.00
C PRO A 457 15.50 -41.28 -5.83
N TYR A 458 16.35 -41.90 -6.65
CA TYR A 458 17.79 -41.63 -6.63
C TYR A 458 18.12 -40.30 -7.29
N LEU A 459 17.38 -39.93 -8.35
CA LEU A 459 17.53 -38.63 -9.01
C LEU A 459 16.99 -37.47 -8.15
N THR A 460 15.86 -37.63 -7.44
CA THR A 460 15.41 -36.64 -6.44
C THR A 460 16.43 -36.49 -5.33
N ALA A 461 16.97 -37.60 -4.81
CA ALA A 461 17.98 -37.58 -3.75
C ALA A 461 19.27 -36.88 -4.19
N LEU A 462 19.73 -37.10 -5.42
CA LEU A 462 20.88 -36.42 -5.99
C LEU A 462 20.66 -34.89 -6.06
N PHE A 463 19.51 -34.45 -6.56
CA PHE A 463 19.18 -33.03 -6.64
C PHE A 463 19.02 -32.39 -5.26
N ALA A 464 18.41 -33.11 -4.31
CA ALA A 464 18.30 -32.64 -2.93
C ALA A 464 19.67 -32.50 -2.27
N ALA A 465 20.58 -33.46 -2.48
CA ALA A 465 21.95 -33.39 -1.99
C ALA A 465 22.73 -32.21 -2.61
N LEU A 466 22.59 -31.99 -3.92
CA LEU A 466 23.19 -30.83 -4.60
C LEU A 466 22.66 -29.50 -4.07
N TRP A 467 21.36 -29.42 -3.75
CA TRP A 467 20.73 -28.25 -3.12
C TRP A 467 21.26 -27.97 -1.71
N ILE A 468 21.45 -29.01 -0.91
CA ILE A 468 22.00 -28.87 0.44
C ILE A 468 23.47 -28.47 0.37
N ILE A 469 24.26 -29.04 -0.55
CA ILE A 469 25.66 -28.67 -0.75
C ILE A 469 25.78 -27.21 -1.20
N THR A 470 24.93 -26.76 -2.13
CA THR A 470 24.92 -25.35 -2.55
C THR A 470 24.53 -24.42 -1.40
N LEU A 471 23.54 -24.77 -0.58
CA LEU A 471 23.15 -23.99 0.60
C LEU A 471 24.29 -23.92 1.64
N ILE A 472 24.98 -25.03 1.90
CA ILE A 472 26.13 -25.08 2.81
C ILE A 472 27.29 -24.24 2.26
N LEU A 473 27.56 -24.30 0.95
CA LEU A 473 28.59 -23.47 0.32
C LEU A 473 28.23 -21.98 0.39
N LEU A 474 26.96 -21.61 0.23
CA LEU A 474 26.50 -20.22 0.33
C LEU A 474 26.60 -19.69 1.77
N LEU A 475 26.25 -20.52 2.75
CA LEU A 475 26.38 -20.18 4.17
C LEU A 475 27.85 -20.13 4.63
N LYS A 476 28.73 -20.97 4.08
CA LYS A 476 30.19 -20.91 4.36
C LYS A 476 30.87 -19.75 3.64
N LYS A 477 30.38 -19.34 2.46
CA LYS A 477 30.91 -18.17 1.72
C LYS A 477 30.50 -16.84 2.35
N ASN A 478 29.59 -16.84 3.31
CA ASN A 478 29.19 -15.65 4.08
C ASN A 478 29.97 -15.45 5.40
N LYS A 479 31.06 -16.19 5.61
CA LYS A 479 31.98 -15.99 6.75
C LYS A 479 33.41 -15.77 6.27
N GLN A 480 33.62 -14.69 5.51
CA GLN A 480 34.87 -13.93 5.42
C GLN A 480 34.69 -12.76 4.44
N ALA A 481 34.04 -11.72 4.92
CA ALA A 481 34.42 -10.35 4.60
C ALA A 481 34.15 -9.54 5.88
N PRO A 482 35.17 -9.01 6.58
CA PRO A 482 34.89 -7.91 7.48
C PRO A 482 34.28 -6.82 6.63
N ILE A 483 33.02 -6.47 6.92
CA ILE A 483 32.49 -5.19 6.52
C ILE A 483 33.31 -4.19 7.32
N SER A 484 34.46 -3.78 6.76
CA SER A 484 34.97 -2.45 7.01
C SER A 484 33.83 -1.54 6.65
N SER A 485 33.17 -0.99 7.66
CA SER A 485 32.44 0.24 7.50
C SER A 485 33.47 1.25 6.99
N THR A 486 33.61 1.35 5.67
CA THR A 486 34.10 2.56 5.06
C THR A 486 33.05 3.58 5.44
N GLN A 487 33.33 4.25 6.56
CA GLN A 487 32.82 5.54 6.91
C GLN A 487 32.71 6.31 5.60
N ALA A 488 31.47 6.57 5.16
CA ALA A 488 31.23 7.56 4.15
C ALA A 488 31.72 8.87 4.76
N LYS A 489 33.01 9.15 4.52
CA LYS A 489 33.57 10.48 4.66
C LYS A 489 32.68 11.32 3.75
N GLN A 490 31.87 12.20 4.34
CA GLN A 490 31.27 13.31 3.60
C GLN A 490 32.35 13.84 2.67
N PRO A 491 32.10 13.95 1.36
CA PRO A 491 32.94 14.78 0.53
C PRO A 491 32.87 16.16 1.17
N SER A 492 34.03 16.62 1.66
CA SER A 492 34.21 17.99 2.10
C SER A 492 33.66 18.91 1.03
N LEU A 493 32.75 19.80 1.46
CA LEU A 493 32.31 20.97 0.73
C LEU A 493 33.54 21.78 0.31
N GLN A 494 34.05 21.56 -0.90
CA GLN A 494 34.86 22.46 -1.73
C GLN A 494 35.38 21.67 -2.94
N ALA A 495 34.58 21.59 -4.00
CA ALA A 495 35.10 21.35 -5.34
C ALA A 495 35.19 22.72 -6.02
N THR A 496 36.41 23.16 -6.31
CA THR A 496 36.70 24.38 -7.06
C THR A 496 36.47 24.15 -8.55
N ASP A 497 36.08 25.20 -9.28
CA ASP A 497 35.73 25.19 -10.72
C ASP A 497 36.74 24.50 -11.66
N ASN A 498 37.98 24.24 -11.21
CA ASN A 498 39.01 23.54 -12.00
C ASN A 498 38.85 22.00 -12.04
N ASP A 499 37.94 21.41 -11.26
CA ASP A 499 37.86 19.94 -11.10
C ASP A 499 37.04 19.25 -12.21
N LEU A 500 36.05 19.94 -12.79
CA LEU A 500 35.18 19.38 -13.85
C LEU A 500 35.93 19.04 -15.14
N ALA A 501 36.88 19.89 -15.55
CA ALA A 501 37.71 19.65 -16.73
C ALA A 501 38.65 18.45 -16.55
N HIS A 502 39.10 18.19 -15.31
CA HIS A 502 39.97 17.06 -14.98
C HIS A 502 39.20 15.74 -14.91
N ILE A 503 37.96 15.76 -14.42
CA ILE A 503 37.08 14.59 -14.35
C ILE A 503 36.67 14.10 -15.76
N LEU A 504 36.49 15.03 -16.70
CA LEU A 504 36.20 14.72 -18.11
C LEU A 504 37.36 14.03 -18.85
N GLN A 505 38.59 14.09 -18.34
CA GLN A 505 39.74 13.38 -18.92
C GLN A 505 39.84 11.91 -18.47
N HIS A 506 39.24 11.56 -17.32
CA HIS A 506 39.37 10.22 -16.72
C HIS A 506 38.30 9.22 -17.20
N GLN A 507 37.42 9.61 -18.12
CA GLN A 507 36.41 8.76 -18.79
C GLN A 507 35.53 7.88 -17.87
N ASP A 508 35.31 8.28 -16.61
CA ASP A 508 34.39 7.61 -15.70
C ASP A 508 32.98 8.19 -15.83
N GLY A 509 32.13 7.54 -16.64
CA GLY A 509 30.79 8.02 -16.95
C GLY A 509 29.89 8.23 -15.71
N ALA A 510 30.03 7.40 -14.67
CA ALA A 510 29.22 7.51 -13.46
C ALA A 510 29.61 8.76 -12.65
N LYS A 511 30.91 9.03 -12.50
CA LYS A 511 31.40 10.25 -11.84
C LYS A 511 31.02 11.50 -12.60
N ILE A 512 31.23 11.51 -13.93
CA ILE A 512 30.88 12.65 -14.79
C ILE A 512 29.41 13.03 -14.65
N HIS A 513 28.50 12.04 -14.66
CA HIS A 513 27.06 12.30 -14.51
C HIS A 513 26.72 12.90 -13.13
N SER A 514 27.28 12.34 -12.07
CA SER A 514 26.99 12.79 -10.70
C SER A 514 27.49 14.22 -10.44
N GLU A 515 28.69 14.56 -10.90
CA GLU A 515 29.32 15.86 -10.64
C GLU A 515 28.68 16.96 -11.48
N ILE A 516 28.39 16.71 -12.77
CA ILE A 516 27.69 17.69 -13.62
C ILE A 516 26.26 17.93 -13.12
N SER A 517 25.57 16.89 -12.66
CA SER A 517 24.21 17.04 -12.11
C SER A 517 24.21 17.84 -10.81
N GLN A 518 25.20 17.61 -9.93
CA GLN A 518 25.37 18.40 -8.72
C GLN A 518 25.78 19.86 -9.01
N TRP A 519 26.61 20.07 -10.02
CA TRP A 519 27.00 21.41 -10.45
C TRP A 519 25.81 22.20 -11.02
N LEU A 520 25.03 21.60 -11.92
CA LEU A 520 23.79 22.22 -12.44
C LEU A 520 22.80 22.57 -11.33
N ALA A 521 22.67 21.71 -10.31
CA ALA A 521 21.81 21.99 -9.15
C ALA A 521 22.29 23.19 -8.30
N LYS A 522 23.59 23.49 -8.31
CA LYS A 522 24.18 24.64 -7.60
C LYS A 522 24.10 25.95 -8.40
N HIS A 523 23.81 25.89 -9.70
CA HIS A 523 23.75 27.06 -10.58
C HIS A 523 22.36 27.23 -11.24
N PRO A 524 21.30 27.50 -10.47
CA PRO A 524 19.94 27.69 -10.98
C PRO A 524 19.75 28.99 -11.80
N SER A 525 20.77 29.86 -11.86
CA SER A 525 20.76 31.13 -12.60
C SER A 525 21.24 31.01 -14.06
N LEU A 526 21.61 29.80 -14.49
CA LEU A 526 21.94 29.48 -15.88
C LEU A 526 20.72 29.62 -16.78
N SER A 527 20.94 29.97 -18.05
CA SER A 527 19.87 29.98 -19.04
C SER A 527 19.28 28.56 -19.22
N ASP A 528 17.95 28.47 -19.33
CA ASP A 528 17.25 27.20 -19.51
C ASP A 528 17.70 26.47 -20.78
N GLU A 529 18.01 27.24 -21.83
CA GLU A 529 18.50 26.72 -23.11
C GLU A 529 19.88 26.04 -22.96
N LEU A 530 20.82 26.69 -22.28
CA LEU A 530 22.16 26.13 -22.05
C LEU A 530 22.12 24.93 -21.09
N THR A 531 21.23 24.97 -20.08
CA THR A 531 21.00 23.86 -19.17
C THR A 531 20.45 22.63 -19.90
N GLN A 532 19.54 22.83 -20.86
CA GLN A 532 19.01 21.74 -21.69
C GLN A 532 20.07 21.18 -22.64
N GLN A 533 20.90 22.03 -23.25
CA GLN A 533 22.01 21.60 -24.12
C GLN A 533 23.03 20.74 -23.35
N ILE A 534 23.40 21.14 -22.12
CA ILE A 534 24.31 20.36 -21.27
C ILE A 534 23.69 19.00 -20.89
N LYS A 535 22.39 18.96 -20.54
CA LYS A 535 21.70 17.71 -20.21
C LYS A 535 21.57 16.78 -21.41
N ALA A 536 21.28 17.32 -22.59
CA ALA A 536 21.20 16.55 -23.83
C ALA A 536 22.56 15.94 -24.16
N GLU A 537 23.63 16.72 -24.12
CA GLU A 537 24.97 16.24 -24.43
C GLU A 537 25.48 15.22 -23.39
N LEU A 538 25.14 15.42 -22.11
CA LEU A 538 25.41 14.44 -21.05
C LEU A 538 24.68 13.12 -21.29
N SER A 539 23.44 13.15 -21.79
CA SER A 539 22.68 11.94 -22.11
C SER A 539 23.27 11.19 -23.30
N THR A 540 23.75 11.90 -24.32
CA THR A 540 24.49 11.34 -25.46
C THR A 540 25.79 10.67 -25.01
N LEU A 541 26.53 11.32 -24.10
CA LEU A 541 27.75 10.77 -23.50
C LEU A 541 27.45 9.49 -22.69
N MET A 542 26.40 9.47 -21.88
CA MET A 542 25.98 8.25 -21.16
C MET A 542 25.60 7.13 -22.13
N ALA A 543 24.89 7.44 -23.22
CA ALA A 543 24.53 6.46 -24.22
C ALA A 543 25.78 5.87 -24.92
N ALA A 544 26.82 6.67 -25.16
CA ALA A 544 28.09 6.18 -25.73
C ALA A 544 28.84 5.24 -24.76
N PHE A 545 28.88 5.54 -23.46
CA PHE A 545 29.57 4.71 -22.46
C PHE A 545 28.87 3.38 -22.18
N TYR A 546 27.54 3.36 -22.23
CA TYR A 546 26.74 2.23 -21.76
C TYR A 546 25.96 1.50 -22.86
N SER A 547 26.12 1.89 -24.13
CA SER A 547 25.57 1.15 -25.26
C SER A 547 26.38 -0.11 -25.58
N LYS A 548 25.73 -1.05 -26.26
CA LYS A 548 26.27 -2.38 -26.58
C LYS A 548 27.50 -2.33 -27.51
N ASN A 549 27.67 -1.23 -28.25
CA ASN A 549 28.85 -0.91 -29.04
C ASN A 549 29.51 0.35 -28.47
N ARG A 550 30.55 0.20 -27.65
CA ARG A 550 31.31 1.36 -27.14
C ARG A 550 31.87 2.15 -28.32
N GLN A 551 31.39 3.38 -28.49
CA GLN A 551 31.99 4.34 -29.42
C GLN A 551 32.94 5.26 -28.65
N ASP A 552 34.09 5.58 -29.26
CA ASP A 552 34.96 6.63 -28.76
C ASP A 552 34.23 7.97 -28.85
N TYR A 553 34.03 8.61 -27.69
CA TYR A 553 33.32 9.87 -27.58
C TYR A 553 34.32 11.00 -27.24
N ASP A 554 34.28 12.10 -28.01
CA ASP A 554 35.14 13.27 -27.79
C ASP A 554 34.49 14.22 -26.77
N SER A 555 35.06 14.30 -25.56
CA SER A 555 34.56 15.14 -24.45
C SER A 555 34.66 16.64 -24.69
N LYS A 556 35.25 17.10 -25.81
CA LYS A 556 35.42 18.51 -26.15
C LYS A 556 34.10 19.27 -26.29
N ALA A 557 33.05 18.65 -26.83
CA ALA A 557 31.76 19.32 -27.02
C ALA A 557 31.13 19.71 -25.67
N LEU A 558 31.04 18.74 -24.75
CA LEU A 558 30.54 18.96 -23.39
C LEU A 558 31.42 19.95 -22.60
N LEU A 559 32.74 19.88 -22.77
CA LEU A 559 33.69 20.78 -22.09
C LEU A 559 33.55 22.24 -22.56
N ASN A 560 33.23 22.47 -23.83
CA ASN A 560 32.95 23.81 -24.35
C ASN A 560 31.65 24.40 -23.79
N LEU A 561 30.60 23.58 -23.67
CA LEU A 561 29.33 24.00 -23.08
C LEU A 561 29.49 24.36 -21.60
N ILE A 562 30.26 23.57 -20.83
CA ILE A 562 30.56 23.87 -19.42
C ILE A 562 31.35 25.18 -19.30
N LYS A 563 32.35 25.42 -20.15
CA LYS A 563 33.10 26.69 -20.17
C LYS A 563 32.22 27.90 -20.51
N GLN A 564 31.27 27.73 -21.43
CA GLN A 564 30.29 28.79 -21.74
C GLN A 564 29.38 29.09 -20.54
N ALA A 565 28.92 28.04 -19.85
CA ALA A 565 28.07 28.16 -18.67
C ALA A 565 28.82 28.83 -17.50
N GLU A 566 30.08 28.49 -17.26
CA GLU A 566 30.92 29.16 -16.26
C GLU A 566 31.10 30.66 -16.56
N LYS A 567 31.23 31.02 -17.84
CA LYS A 567 31.36 32.41 -18.27
C LYS A 567 30.06 33.19 -18.05
N GLU A 568 28.91 32.55 -18.24
CA GLU A 568 27.58 33.12 -17.97
C GLU A 568 27.38 33.37 -16.46
N VAL A 569 27.77 32.41 -15.61
CA VAL A 569 27.72 32.52 -14.15
C VAL A 569 28.62 33.67 -13.66
N LYS A 570 29.84 33.78 -14.17
CA LYS A 570 30.77 34.88 -13.81
C LYS A 570 30.26 36.26 -14.24
N LYS A 571 29.59 36.35 -15.40
CA LYS A 571 29.05 37.62 -15.92
C LYS A 571 27.84 38.11 -15.11
N LYS A 572 26.92 37.21 -14.73
CA LYS A 572 25.77 37.55 -13.86
C LYS A 572 26.18 37.86 -12.41
N GLY A 573 27.24 37.23 -11.91
CA GLY A 573 27.80 37.53 -10.58
C GLY A 573 28.40 38.94 -10.44
N HIS A 574 28.83 39.57 -11.54
CA HIS A 574 29.36 40.95 -11.52
C HIS A 574 28.25 42.01 -11.60
N GLN A 575 27.10 41.72 -12.22
CA GLN A 575 25.98 42.67 -12.28
C GLN A 575 25.26 42.85 -10.93
N ASN A 576 25.29 41.85 -10.06
CA ASN A 576 24.62 41.90 -8.74
C ASN A 576 25.40 42.68 -7.65
N LYS A 577 26.56 43.26 -7.98
CA LYS A 577 27.43 43.97 -7.01
C LYS A 577 27.36 45.51 -7.09
N ASP A 578 26.75 46.06 -8.14
CA ASP A 578 26.69 47.52 -8.40
C ASP A 578 25.38 48.20 -7.96
N GLU A 579 24.40 47.47 -7.40
CA GLU A 579 23.18 48.05 -6.83
C GLU A 579 23.19 47.96 -5.29
N MET A 580 23.86 48.90 -4.63
CA MET A 580 23.57 49.31 -3.26
C MET A 580 23.53 50.83 -3.20
N PRO A 581 22.43 51.47 -2.71
CA PRO A 581 22.44 52.91 -2.47
C PRO A 581 23.22 53.22 -1.18
N PRO A 582 23.89 54.38 -1.09
CA PRO A 582 24.60 54.77 0.12
C PRO A 582 23.62 55.13 1.25
N LEU A 583 24.10 54.88 2.47
CA LEU A 583 23.43 54.96 3.77
C LEU A 583 22.63 56.26 4.03
#